data_AF-A0A5D4GXK8-F1
#
_entry.id   AF-A0A5D4GXK8-F1
#
_cell.length_a   1.000
_cell.length_b   1.000
_cell.length_c   1.000
_cell.angle_alpha   90.00
_cell.angle_beta   90.00
_cell.angle_gamma   90.00
#
_symmetry.space_group_name_H-M   'P 1'
#
loop_
_entity.id
_entity.type
_entity.pdbx_description
1 polymer ?
#
loop_
_entity_poly.entity_id
_entity_poly.type
_entity_poly.pdbx_seq_one_letter_code
_entity_poly.pdbx_strand_id
1 'polypeptide(L)'
;MKTTIYMLILVLFTGACRETAKTNKANLIPDNEREIVDTTNLLKIPWRTDEKITLGQLYTDTVQFVEFNDEGDNWLAIVAKNNDTTSFIYDSEYNFVRGDEIEIRWKVDSIRYAGDSEFLDFTEFLISAKKLKPLQLQNKEIKFLWRETIYDKQLEAEINTIVLNEEYIRNITEPEKAVLAYIATFIGNACEWDGRANNDRSNLKCKILWALDLGYQCSHKHLDFLRFWFRNEEEIKKELMNCPTTPDGATVQDTFDEINLTVDENRIAVSFKVSGFNLRENKSWRWAETQEFEFKESELWLLKKERSPKHYEAFEVRGN
;
A
#
# COMPACT_ATOMS: atom_id res chain seq x y z
N MET A 1 -51.97 36.07 29.09
CA MET A 1 -53.34 35.50 29.06
C MET A 1 -53.22 34.18 28.29
N LYS A 2 -53.52 32.98 28.84
CA LYS A 2 -54.82 32.49 29.37
C LYS A 2 -55.93 32.73 28.33
N THR A 3 -56.70 31.74 27.83
CA THR A 3 -57.03 30.42 28.40
C THR A 3 -57.45 29.41 27.31
N THR A 4 -57.33 28.11 27.62
CA THR A 4 -57.82 26.93 26.88
C THR A 4 -59.35 26.85 26.71
N ILE A 5 -59.84 26.25 25.62
CA ILE A 5 -61.13 25.55 25.45
C ILE A 5 -61.16 24.90 24.03
N TYR A 6 -61.65 23.67 23.74
CA TYR A 6 -62.02 22.53 24.62
C TYR A 6 -61.96 21.17 23.86
N MET A 7 -62.86 20.23 24.16
CA MET A 7 -62.94 18.80 23.76
C MET A 7 -63.47 18.47 22.34
N LEU A 8 -63.12 17.27 21.86
CA LEU A 8 -64.15 16.27 21.50
C LEU A 8 -63.85 14.94 22.22
N ILE A 9 -64.89 14.28 22.72
CA ILE A 9 -64.83 13.00 23.45
C ILE A 9 -65.14 11.84 22.48
N LEU A 10 -64.44 10.71 22.63
CA LEU A 10 -65.05 9.40 22.35
C LEU A 10 -64.70 8.41 23.48
N VAL A 11 -65.74 7.85 24.10
CA VAL A 11 -65.64 6.82 25.16
C VAL A 11 -66.39 5.59 24.67
N LEU A 12 -65.73 4.43 24.68
CA LEU A 12 -66.41 3.14 24.78
C LEU A 12 -65.64 2.20 25.73
N PHE A 13 -66.26 2.00 26.90
CA PHE A 13 -66.36 0.78 27.70
C PHE A 13 -66.26 -0.54 26.89
N THR A 14 -65.94 -1.74 27.41
CA THR A 14 -65.73 -2.25 28.78
C THR A 14 -65.06 -3.63 28.70
N GLY A 15 -64.42 -4.13 29.77
CA GLY A 15 -64.00 -5.54 29.83
C GLY A 15 -63.20 -5.93 31.07
N ALA A 16 -63.77 -5.79 32.28
CA ALA A 16 -63.08 -6.14 33.52
C ALA A 16 -63.41 -7.57 34.01
N CYS A 17 -62.39 -8.34 34.38
CA CYS A 17 -62.48 -9.55 35.21
C CYS A 17 -61.05 -9.95 35.64
N ARG A 18 -60.71 -10.32 36.89
CA ARG A 18 -61.27 -10.03 38.23
C ARG A 18 -60.13 -10.28 39.25
N GLU A 19 -60.16 -9.61 40.40
CA GLU A 19 -59.11 -9.70 41.43
C GLU A 19 -58.89 -11.12 42.00
N THR A 20 -57.67 -11.42 42.48
CA THR A 20 -57.37 -11.39 43.93
C THR A 20 -55.88 -11.61 44.22
N ALA A 21 -55.36 -10.85 45.19
CA ALA A 21 -53.99 -10.96 45.69
C ALA A 21 -53.94 -11.75 47.01
N LYS A 22 -52.79 -12.39 47.33
CA LYS A 22 -52.28 -12.46 48.71
C LYS A 22 -50.81 -12.93 48.87
N THR A 23 -49.98 -11.96 49.27
CA THR A 23 -48.98 -11.99 50.36
C THR A 23 -47.73 -12.88 50.37
N ASN A 24 -46.58 -12.19 50.41
CA ASN A 24 -45.44 -12.31 51.38
C ASN A 24 -44.62 -13.61 51.40
N LYS A 25 -43.28 -13.59 51.27
CA LYS A 25 -42.32 -12.79 52.07
C LYS A 25 -41.02 -12.51 51.31
N ALA A 26 -40.28 -11.50 51.76
CA ALA A 26 -38.91 -11.24 51.33
C ALA A 26 -37.92 -12.32 51.79
N ASN A 27 -36.87 -12.54 50.99
CA ASN A 27 -35.55 -12.95 51.47
C ASN A 27 -34.50 -12.10 50.73
N LEU A 28 -33.79 -11.28 51.48
CA LEU A 28 -32.46 -10.77 51.13
C LEU A 28 -31.43 -11.91 51.33
N ILE A 29 -30.14 -11.62 51.06
CA ILE A 29 -28.92 -12.45 51.26
C ILE A 29 -28.51 -13.26 50.00
N PRO A 30 -27.23 -13.21 49.55
CA PRO A 30 -26.18 -12.22 49.81
C PRO A 30 -25.47 -11.68 48.56
N ASP A 31 -24.75 -10.58 48.76
CA ASP A 31 -23.68 -10.09 47.88
C ASP A 31 -22.42 -10.95 48.10
N ASN A 32 -22.28 -12.09 47.40
CA ASN A 32 -20.99 -12.77 47.24
C ASN A 32 -20.99 -13.80 46.09
N GLU A 33 -20.83 -13.33 44.86
CA GLU A 33 -20.08 -14.01 43.79
C GLU A 33 -19.97 -13.03 42.61
N ARG A 34 -19.05 -12.07 42.73
CA ARG A 34 -18.34 -11.66 41.52
C ARG A 34 -17.55 -12.89 41.10
N GLU A 35 -17.94 -13.51 39.99
CA GLU A 35 -16.98 -14.31 39.24
C GLU A 35 -15.75 -13.42 39.06
N ILE A 36 -14.66 -13.81 39.71
CA ILE A 36 -13.34 -13.40 39.27
C ILE A 36 -13.19 -14.08 37.93
N VAL A 37 -13.60 -13.39 36.87
CA VAL A 37 -13.31 -13.78 35.49
C VAL A 37 -11.83 -14.08 35.48
N ASP A 38 -11.47 -15.34 35.27
CA ASP A 38 -10.09 -15.79 35.31
C ASP A 38 -9.33 -15.00 34.25
N THR A 39 -8.53 -14.02 34.69
CA THR A 39 -7.87 -13.06 33.80
C THR A 39 -6.75 -13.71 32.97
N THR A 40 -6.58 -15.03 33.04
CA THR A 40 -5.82 -15.82 32.06
C THR A 40 -6.59 -16.01 30.74
N ASN A 41 -7.16 -14.92 30.21
CA ASN A 41 -7.64 -14.82 28.83
C ASN A 41 -6.43 -14.85 27.88
N LEU A 42 -5.99 -16.07 27.58
CA LEU A 42 -4.84 -16.38 26.73
C LEU A 42 -5.25 -16.22 25.26
N LEU A 43 -4.95 -15.04 24.70
CA LEU A 43 -5.23 -14.71 23.32
C LEU A 43 -4.24 -15.42 22.38
N LYS A 44 -4.74 -15.80 21.20
CA LYS A 44 -3.91 -16.28 20.08
C LYS A 44 -3.75 -15.13 19.10
N ILE A 45 -2.50 -14.73 18.87
CA ILE A 45 -2.14 -13.70 17.90
C ILE A 45 -1.50 -14.39 16.69
N PRO A 46 -2.05 -14.26 15.46
CA PRO A 46 -1.57 -14.99 14.28
C PRO A 46 -0.07 -14.87 14.02
N TRP A 47 0.49 -13.67 14.20
CA TRP A 47 1.89 -13.36 13.96
C TRP A 47 2.85 -13.75 15.11
N ARG A 48 2.33 -14.27 16.25
CA ARG A 48 3.09 -14.96 17.32
C ARG A 48 2.48 -16.34 17.60
N THR A 49 2.76 -17.31 16.73
CA THR A 49 2.23 -18.68 16.82
C THR A 49 2.65 -19.47 18.06
N ASP A 50 3.82 -19.14 18.62
CA ASP A 50 4.52 -20.01 19.58
C ASP A 50 4.29 -19.64 21.05
N GLU A 51 3.62 -18.51 21.30
CA GLU A 51 3.38 -17.96 22.64
C GLU A 51 1.92 -17.58 22.86
N LYS A 52 1.43 -17.86 24.07
CA LYS A 52 0.11 -17.41 24.52
C LYS A 52 0.22 -15.99 25.06
N ILE A 53 -0.69 -15.12 24.64
CA ILE A 53 -0.66 -13.69 24.98
C ILE A 53 -1.64 -13.39 26.12
N THR A 54 -1.18 -12.66 27.13
CA THR A 54 -1.96 -12.27 28.32
C THR A 54 -2.37 -10.81 28.20
N LEU A 55 -3.62 -10.50 28.53
CA LEU A 55 -4.12 -9.11 28.57
C LEU A 55 -3.27 -8.24 29.52
N GLY A 56 -2.91 -7.03 29.07
CA GLY A 56 -2.15 -6.04 29.83
C GLY A 56 -0.66 -6.36 30.03
N GLN A 57 -0.21 -7.58 29.70
CA GLN A 57 1.20 -7.94 29.78
C GLN A 57 2.01 -7.21 28.69
N LEU A 58 3.18 -6.70 29.06
CA LEU A 58 4.11 -6.09 28.11
C LEU A 58 4.97 -7.16 27.43
N TYR A 59 5.03 -7.07 26.11
CA TYR A 59 5.85 -7.90 25.23
C TYR A 59 6.88 -7.03 24.52
N THR A 60 7.96 -7.65 24.06
CA THR A 60 8.98 -7.04 23.21
C THR A 60 9.14 -7.90 21.96
N ASP A 61 9.27 -7.25 20.80
CA ASP A 61 9.57 -7.89 19.52
C ASP A 61 10.55 -7.05 18.70
N THR A 62 11.32 -7.73 17.86
CA THR A 62 11.97 -7.12 16.70
C THR A 62 11.09 -7.35 15.48
N VAL A 63 10.79 -6.27 14.75
CA VAL A 63 9.91 -6.26 13.57
C VAL A 63 10.49 -5.31 12.52
N GLN A 64 10.02 -5.42 11.27
CA GLN A 64 10.30 -4.43 10.23
C GLN A 64 9.15 -3.42 10.19
N PHE A 65 9.46 -2.12 10.23
CA PHE A 65 8.44 -1.09 10.08
C PHE A 65 7.88 -1.05 8.64
N VAL A 66 6.57 -0.88 8.48
CA VAL A 66 5.91 -0.78 7.17
C VAL A 66 5.44 0.64 6.92
N GLU A 67 4.48 1.16 7.69
CA GLU A 67 3.97 2.53 7.55
C GLU A 67 3.18 2.99 8.78
N PHE A 68 2.87 4.28 8.84
CA PHE A 68 1.82 4.82 9.69
C PHE A 68 0.56 5.02 8.85
N ASN A 69 -0.59 4.64 9.39
CA ASN A 69 -1.90 4.93 8.82
C ASN A 69 -2.71 5.72 9.86
N ASP A 70 -2.92 7.00 9.55
CA ASP A 70 -3.55 7.97 10.42
C ASP A 70 -4.90 8.46 9.85
N GLU A 71 -5.47 7.73 8.88
CA GLU A 71 -6.72 8.11 8.18
C GLU A 71 -8.01 7.76 8.97
N GLY A 72 -7.90 6.97 10.03
CA GLY A 72 -9.03 6.51 10.86
C GLY A 72 -9.10 7.12 12.26
N ASP A 73 -10.06 6.65 13.06
CA ASP A 73 -10.27 7.11 14.45
C ASP A 73 -9.11 6.76 15.40
N ASN A 74 -8.28 5.79 15.03
CA ASN A 74 -7.07 5.40 15.75
C ASN A 74 -5.89 5.40 14.78
N TRP A 75 -4.76 5.96 15.20
CA TRP A 75 -3.52 5.93 14.42
C TRP A 75 -2.86 4.56 14.53
N LEU A 76 -2.45 4.00 13.39
CA LEU A 76 -1.95 2.62 13.28
C LEU A 76 -0.50 2.59 12.80
N ALA A 77 0.38 1.99 13.60
CA ALA A 77 1.74 1.64 13.20
C ALA A 77 1.72 0.22 12.62
N ILE A 78 1.88 0.10 11.30
CA ILE A 78 1.90 -1.17 10.57
C ILE A 78 3.34 -1.68 10.54
N VAL A 79 3.53 -2.95 10.88
CA VAL A 79 4.83 -3.63 10.89
C VAL A 79 4.72 -5.04 10.29
N ALA A 80 5.83 -5.56 9.78
CA ALA A 80 5.96 -6.91 9.24
C ALA A 80 6.82 -7.79 10.17
N LYS A 81 6.39 -9.03 10.34
CA LYS A 81 7.15 -10.09 11.03
C LYS A 81 6.77 -11.46 10.45
N ASN A 82 7.74 -12.33 10.21
CA ASN A 82 7.52 -13.71 9.74
C ASN A 82 6.67 -13.82 8.44
N ASN A 83 6.83 -12.88 7.49
CA ASN A 83 6.03 -12.73 6.28
C ASN A 83 4.53 -12.42 6.50
N ASP A 84 4.13 -12.04 7.71
CA ASP A 84 2.81 -11.50 8.03
C ASP A 84 2.92 -10.02 8.41
N THR A 85 1.82 -9.29 8.33
CA THR A 85 1.72 -7.86 8.69
C THR A 85 0.69 -7.64 9.78
N THR A 86 1.03 -6.84 10.78
CA THR A 86 0.13 -6.47 11.87
C THR A 86 0.16 -4.97 12.10
N SER A 87 -0.92 -4.43 12.65
CA SER A 87 -1.03 -3.03 13.07
C SER A 87 -1.05 -2.93 14.59
N PHE A 88 -0.48 -1.85 15.12
CA PHE A 88 -0.61 -1.46 16.53
C PHE A 88 -1.23 -0.07 16.62
N ILE A 89 -2.16 0.14 17.55
CA ILE A 89 -2.60 1.49 17.89
C ILE A 89 -1.45 2.22 18.58
N TYR A 90 -1.16 3.45 18.16
CA TYR A 90 -0.08 4.26 18.73
C TYR A 90 -0.53 5.71 19.01
N ASP A 91 0.14 6.37 19.96
CA ASP A 91 -0.17 7.74 20.43
C ASP A 91 1.07 8.67 20.46
N SER A 92 2.22 8.16 20.01
CA SER A 92 3.54 8.75 20.20
C SER A 92 4.23 9.04 18.86
N GLU A 93 4.94 10.16 18.75
CA GLU A 93 5.65 10.53 17.53
C GLU A 93 6.87 9.64 17.26
N TYR A 94 6.99 9.12 16.03
CA TYR A 94 8.10 8.27 15.58
C TYR A 94 8.59 8.68 14.18
N ASN A 95 9.88 8.46 13.90
CA ASN A 95 10.51 8.75 12.60
C ASN A 95 11.11 7.48 11.95
N PHE A 96 10.33 6.40 11.99
CA PHE A 96 10.66 5.18 11.26
C PHE A 96 10.35 5.33 9.77
N VAL A 97 11.12 4.63 8.95
CA VAL A 97 10.86 4.51 7.52
C VAL A 97 10.74 3.05 7.16
N ARG A 98 9.87 2.77 6.18
CA ARG A 98 9.56 1.43 5.68
C ARG A 98 10.83 0.60 5.45
N GLY A 99 10.90 -0.56 6.10
CA GLY A 99 12.04 -1.48 6.09
C GLY A 99 13.02 -1.33 7.26
N ASP A 100 12.91 -0.27 8.09
CA ASP A 100 13.72 -0.15 9.31
C ASP A 100 13.46 -1.34 10.25
N GLU A 101 14.53 -1.94 10.78
CA GLU A 101 14.46 -2.93 11.86
C GLU A 101 14.24 -2.16 13.18
N ILE A 102 13.09 -2.36 13.81
CA ILE A 102 12.70 -1.68 15.05
C ILE A 102 12.45 -2.70 16.16
N GLU A 103 12.81 -2.33 17.39
CA GLU A 103 12.32 -3.02 18.59
C GLU A 103 11.06 -2.31 19.05
N ILE A 104 9.96 -3.04 19.12
CA ILE A 104 8.69 -2.59 19.68
C ILE A 104 8.49 -3.18 21.06
N ARG A 105 7.89 -2.39 21.95
CA ARG A 105 7.27 -2.84 23.19
C ARG A 105 5.78 -2.54 23.10
N TRP A 106 4.96 -3.55 23.32
CA TRP A 106 3.52 -3.50 23.08
C TRP A 106 2.78 -4.34 24.13
N LYS A 107 1.46 -4.19 24.18
CA LYS A 107 0.56 -5.04 24.97
C LYS A 107 -0.75 -5.22 24.21
N VAL A 108 -1.51 -6.25 24.55
CA VAL A 108 -2.96 -6.20 24.30
C VAL A 108 -3.59 -5.40 25.44
N ASP A 109 -4.49 -4.48 25.12
CA ASP A 109 -5.36 -3.83 26.10
C ASP A 109 -6.78 -3.69 25.56
N SER A 110 -7.72 -3.31 26.43
CA SER A 110 -9.11 -3.10 26.04
C SER A 110 -9.30 -1.79 25.27
N ILE A 111 -10.16 -1.82 24.25
CA ILE A 111 -10.59 -0.65 23.48
C ILE A 111 -12.12 -0.57 23.44
N ARG A 112 -12.64 0.66 23.30
CA ARG A 112 -14.02 0.96 22.93
C ARG A 112 -13.95 1.87 21.70
N TYR A 113 -14.46 1.41 20.57
CA TYR A 113 -14.35 2.14 19.31
C TYR A 113 -15.24 3.38 19.29
N ALA A 114 -14.84 4.41 18.53
CA ALA A 114 -15.67 5.58 18.32
C ALA A 114 -17.00 5.17 17.64
N GLY A 115 -18.11 5.71 18.13
CA GLY A 115 -19.45 5.37 17.64
C GLY A 115 -20.10 4.12 18.27
N ASP A 116 -19.34 3.22 18.90
CA ASP A 116 -19.87 2.10 19.68
C ASP A 116 -19.14 1.98 21.04
N SER A 117 -19.58 2.83 21.97
CA SER A 117 -19.00 2.88 23.32
C SER A 117 -19.49 1.76 24.24
N GLU A 118 -20.49 0.97 23.85
CA GLU A 118 -20.98 -0.16 24.64
C GLU A 118 -20.18 -1.44 24.35
N PHE A 119 -19.73 -1.63 23.11
CA PHE A 119 -18.83 -2.71 22.72
C PHE A 119 -17.43 -2.53 23.35
N LEU A 120 -16.94 -3.61 23.98
CA LEU A 120 -15.59 -3.71 24.54
C LEU A 120 -14.83 -4.76 23.74
N ASP A 121 -13.73 -4.35 23.12
CA ASP A 121 -12.84 -5.23 22.36
C ASP A 121 -11.42 -5.22 22.96
N PHE A 122 -10.53 -6.05 22.43
CA PHE A 122 -9.13 -6.16 22.85
C PHE A 122 -8.20 -6.14 21.64
N THR A 123 -7.25 -5.21 21.63
CA THR A 123 -6.37 -4.98 20.47
C THR A 123 -4.94 -4.63 20.92
N GLU A 124 -3.98 -4.74 20.01
CA GLU A 124 -2.57 -4.46 20.24
C GLU A 124 -2.27 -2.95 20.25
N PHE A 125 -1.70 -2.47 21.36
CA PHE A 125 -1.23 -1.11 21.55
C PHE A 125 0.30 -1.06 21.58
N LEU A 126 0.88 -0.16 20.79
CA LEU A 126 2.31 0.17 20.81
C LEU A 126 2.61 1.09 22.00
N ILE A 127 3.49 0.67 22.90
CA ILE A 127 3.83 1.39 24.14
C ILE A 127 5.16 2.13 24.03
N SER A 128 6.11 1.60 23.26
CA SER A 128 7.31 2.32 22.84
C SER A 128 7.97 1.60 21.68
N ALA A 129 8.60 2.32 20.76
CA ALA A 129 9.46 1.72 19.74
C ALA A 129 10.82 2.43 19.67
N LYS A 130 11.86 1.71 19.25
CA LYS A 130 13.18 2.27 18.94
C LYS A 130 13.76 1.66 17.66
N LYS A 131 14.43 2.47 16.84
CA LYS A 131 15.16 2.01 15.66
C LYS A 131 16.39 1.21 16.10
N LEU A 132 16.51 -0.04 15.64
CA LEU A 132 17.70 -0.86 15.85
C LEU A 132 18.69 -0.72 14.70
N LYS A 133 18.20 -0.89 13.47
CA LYS A 133 18.99 -0.77 12.24
C LYS A 133 18.14 -0.12 11.15
N PRO A 134 18.72 0.73 10.28
CA PRO A 134 18.07 1.08 9.03
C PRO A 134 17.95 -0.16 8.13
N LEU A 135 17.07 -0.10 7.14
CA LEU A 135 17.07 -1.06 6.03
C LEU A 135 18.48 -1.17 5.43
N GLN A 136 18.91 -2.38 5.08
CA GLN A 136 20.14 -2.64 4.33
C GLN A 136 19.80 -3.42 3.06
N LEU A 137 20.22 -2.91 1.91
CA LEU A 137 20.04 -3.60 0.65
C LEU A 137 21.06 -4.73 0.53
N GLN A 138 20.74 -5.74 -0.29
CA GLN A 138 21.60 -6.90 -0.52
C GLN A 138 22.17 -6.83 -1.93
N ASN A 139 23.48 -7.11 -2.05
CA ASN A 139 24.18 -7.05 -3.33
C ASN A 139 23.60 -8.07 -4.32
N LYS A 140 23.22 -7.60 -5.51
CA LYS A 140 22.61 -8.43 -6.56
C LYS A 140 22.65 -7.75 -7.92
N GLU A 141 22.66 -8.57 -8.97
CA GLU A 141 22.43 -8.18 -10.35
C GLU A 141 21.18 -8.91 -10.84
N ILE A 142 20.21 -8.14 -11.35
CA ILE A 142 18.86 -8.63 -11.67
C ILE A 142 18.47 -8.15 -13.07
N LYS A 143 18.15 -9.08 -13.96
CA LYS A 143 17.35 -8.76 -15.14
C LYS A 143 15.90 -8.61 -14.71
N PHE A 144 15.40 -7.37 -14.68
CA PHE A 144 14.03 -7.06 -14.24
C PHE A 144 13.02 -7.22 -15.37
N LEU A 145 13.38 -6.75 -16.57
CA LEU A 145 12.50 -6.71 -17.75
C LEU A 145 13.27 -7.13 -18.99
N TRP A 146 12.62 -7.91 -19.85
CA TRP A 146 13.10 -8.21 -21.20
C TRP A 146 11.94 -8.38 -22.18
N ARG A 147 12.25 -8.41 -23.47
CA ARG A 147 11.30 -8.73 -24.54
C ARG A 147 11.40 -10.19 -24.96
N GLU A 148 10.25 -10.84 -25.15
CA GLU A 148 10.15 -12.15 -25.79
C GLU A 148 9.15 -12.11 -26.94
N THR A 149 9.42 -12.87 -27.99
CA THR A 149 8.45 -13.12 -29.06
C THR A 149 7.62 -14.34 -28.69
N ILE A 150 6.32 -14.14 -28.50
CA ILE A 150 5.35 -15.19 -28.17
C ILE A 150 4.30 -15.29 -29.28
N TYR A 151 3.81 -16.50 -29.55
CA TYR A 151 2.70 -16.70 -30.48
C TYR A 151 1.36 -16.39 -29.80
N ASP A 152 0.70 -15.32 -30.22
CA ASP A 152 -0.64 -14.98 -29.78
C ASP A 152 -1.69 -15.73 -30.62
N LYS A 153 -2.51 -16.53 -29.94
CA LYS A 153 -3.53 -17.37 -30.58
C LYS A 153 -4.80 -16.62 -31.01
N GLN A 154 -5.02 -15.41 -30.49
CA GLN A 154 -6.17 -14.57 -30.87
C GLN A 154 -5.85 -13.73 -32.10
N LEU A 155 -4.59 -13.30 -32.24
CA LEU A 155 -4.08 -12.56 -33.38
C LEU A 155 -3.50 -13.47 -34.49
N GLU A 156 -3.39 -14.77 -34.21
CA GLU A 156 -2.73 -15.79 -35.05
C GLU A 156 -1.29 -15.43 -35.47
N ALA A 157 -0.60 -14.61 -34.66
CA ALA A 157 0.66 -13.96 -35.02
C ALA A 157 1.69 -14.02 -33.89
N GLU A 158 2.97 -13.92 -34.26
CA GLU A 158 4.05 -13.67 -33.30
C GLU A 158 4.03 -12.21 -32.84
N ILE A 159 3.81 -11.99 -31.55
CA ILE A 159 3.88 -10.67 -30.91
C ILE A 159 5.11 -10.57 -30.02
N ASN A 160 5.73 -9.40 -30.00
CA ASN A 160 6.85 -9.13 -29.11
C ASN A 160 6.34 -8.46 -27.82
N THR A 161 6.36 -9.19 -26.71
CA THR A 161 5.80 -8.76 -25.42
C THR A 161 6.87 -8.45 -24.39
N ILE A 162 6.52 -7.60 -23.43
CA ILE A 162 7.31 -7.35 -22.22
C ILE A 162 7.13 -8.52 -21.25
N VAL A 163 8.22 -9.10 -20.78
CA VAL A 163 8.27 -10.09 -19.68
C VAL A 163 8.94 -9.44 -18.46
N LEU A 164 8.39 -9.72 -17.28
CA LEU A 164 8.88 -9.21 -16.00
C LEU A 164 9.42 -10.36 -15.14
N ASN A 165 10.40 -10.06 -14.29
CA ASN A 165 10.95 -11.01 -13.33
C ASN A 165 10.04 -11.17 -12.11
N GLU A 166 9.01 -12.01 -12.24
CA GLU A 166 8.01 -12.27 -11.19
C GLU A 166 8.61 -12.80 -9.87
N GLU A 167 9.72 -13.56 -9.93
CA GLU A 167 10.39 -14.05 -8.73
C GLU A 167 11.08 -12.93 -7.94
N TYR A 168 11.73 -12.03 -8.66
CA TYR A 168 12.32 -10.84 -8.05
C TYR A 168 11.25 -9.86 -7.56
N ILE A 169 10.16 -9.65 -8.30
CA ILE A 169 9.04 -8.78 -7.89
C ILE A 169 8.43 -9.21 -6.55
N ARG A 170 8.30 -10.51 -6.30
CA ARG A 170 7.81 -11.04 -5.00
C ARG A 170 8.73 -10.71 -3.81
N ASN A 171 10.00 -10.42 -4.06
CA ASN A 171 11.05 -10.21 -3.05
C ASN A 171 11.73 -8.83 -3.17
N ILE A 172 11.12 -7.90 -3.92
CA ILE A 172 11.70 -6.59 -4.18
C ILE A 172 11.70 -5.73 -2.91
N THR A 173 12.81 -5.02 -2.65
CA THR A 173 12.82 -4.04 -1.56
C THR A 173 12.14 -2.74 -2.01
N GLU A 174 11.56 -2.01 -1.07
CA GLU A 174 10.81 -0.78 -1.40
C GLU A 174 11.66 0.31 -2.06
N PRO A 175 12.96 0.52 -1.73
CA PRO A 175 13.84 1.41 -2.49
C PRO A 175 14.06 0.95 -3.94
N GLU A 176 14.28 -0.34 -4.17
CA GLU A 176 14.43 -0.88 -5.53
C GLU A 176 13.13 -0.72 -6.34
N LYS A 177 11.98 -0.98 -5.70
CA LYS A 177 10.64 -0.74 -6.26
C LYS A 177 10.46 0.73 -6.65
N ALA A 178 10.86 1.67 -5.79
CA ALA A 178 10.73 3.10 -6.03
C ALA A 178 11.60 3.58 -7.21
N VAL A 179 12.85 3.10 -7.32
CA VAL A 179 13.69 3.42 -8.49
C VAL A 179 13.07 2.90 -9.79
N LEU A 180 12.61 1.64 -9.81
CA LEU A 180 12.00 1.05 -11.02
C LEU A 180 10.68 1.74 -11.38
N ALA A 181 9.85 2.08 -10.41
CA ALA A 181 8.59 2.78 -10.62
C ALA A 181 8.79 4.23 -11.11
N TYR A 182 9.78 4.95 -10.56
CA TYR A 182 10.18 6.27 -11.04
C TYR A 182 10.60 6.22 -12.52
N ILE A 183 11.50 5.30 -12.90
CA ILE A 183 11.93 5.13 -14.29
C ILE A 183 10.75 4.73 -15.20
N ALA A 184 9.90 3.81 -14.74
CA ALA A 184 8.72 3.37 -15.48
C ALA A 184 7.70 4.49 -15.72
N THR A 185 7.60 5.46 -14.81
CA THR A 185 6.69 6.61 -14.89
C THR A 185 6.90 7.44 -16.14
N PHE A 186 8.15 7.66 -16.57
CA PHE A 186 8.50 8.64 -17.61
C PHE A 186 8.80 8.06 -18.99
N ILE A 187 9.13 6.77 -19.07
CA ILE A 187 9.47 6.12 -20.34
C ILE A 187 8.24 5.52 -21.04
N GLY A 188 7.35 4.87 -20.30
CA GLY A 188 6.26 4.10 -20.90
C GLY A 188 6.40 2.60 -20.62
N ASN A 189 5.36 2.07 -20.01
CA ASN A 189 5.36 0.85 -19.21
C ASN A 189 4.17 -0.06 -19.59
N ALA A 190 3.78 -0.04 -20.88
CA ALA A 190 2.63 -0.73 -21.45
C ALA A 190 1.33 -0.44 -20.68
N CYS A 191 0.75 0.74 -20.93
CA CYS A 191 -0.44 1.24 -20.27
C CYS A 191 -1.72 0.87 -21.02
N GLU A 192 -2.47 -0.09 -20.48
CA GLU A 192 -3.79 -0.46 -20.99
C GLU A 192 -4.90 0.29 -20.26
N TRP A 193 -6.05 0.44 -20.91
CA TRP A 193 -7.25 1.00 -20.30
C TRP A 193 -7.98 -0.07 -19.49
N ASP A 194 -8.13 0.12 -18.18
CA ASP A 194 -8.96 -0.76 -17.35
C ASP A 194 -10.44 -0.41 -17.55
N GLY A 195 -11.05 -1.02 -18.57
CA GLY A 195 -12.41 -0.72 -19.01
C GLY A 195 -12.45 0.37 -20.10
N ARG A 196 -13.41 1.30 -19.99
CA ARG A 196 -13.55 2.40 -20.97
C ARG A 196 -12.55 3.51 -20.69
N ALA A 197 -11.89 4.00 -21.74
CA ALA A 197 -11.04 5.19 -21.62
C ALA A 197 -11.80 6.39 -21.04
N ASN A 198 -11.18 7.09 -20.10
CA ASN A 198 -11.72 8.28 -19.45
C ASN A 198 -10.85 9.52 -19.71
N ASN A 199 -11.43 10.71 -19.51
CA ASN A 199 -10.80 11.99 -19.90
C ASN A 199 -9.66 12.40 -18.95
N ASP A 200 -9.79 12.03 -17.67
CA ASP A 200 -8.83 12.23 -16.58
C ASP A 200 -7.70 11.17 -16.57
N ARG A 201 -7.84 10.10 -17.37
CA ARG A 201 -6.87 9.01 -17.57
C ARG A 201 -6.55 8.19 -16.32
N SER A 202 -7.42 8.24 -15.32
CA SER A 202 -7.23 7.64 -14.00
C SER A 202 -7.29 6.11 -13.98
N ASN A 203 -7.80 5.46 -15.04
CA ASN A 203 -7.84 4.00 -15.19
C ASN A 203 -6.77 3.45 -16.13
N LEU A 204 -5.65 4.17 -16.32
CA LEU A 204 -4.49 3.64 -17.04
C LEU A 204 -3.71 2.65 -16.16
N LYS A 205 -3.86 1.37 -16.52
CA LYS A 205 -3.21 0.23 -15.86
C LYS A 205 -1.93 -0.10 -16.62
N CYS A 206 -0.80 0.30 -16.06
CA CYS A 206 0.48 0.09 -16.71
C CYS A 206 1.24 -1.09 -16.10
N LYS A 207 1.72 -1.99 -16.96
CA LYS A 207 2.23 -3.32 -16.61
C LYS A 207 3.25 -3.31 -15.47
N ILE A 208 4.23 -2.40 -15.50
CA ILE A 208 5.26 -2.32 -14.45
C ILE A 208 4.68 -1.85 -13.11
N LEU A 209 3.92 -0.74 -13.09
CA LEU A 209 3.36 -0.22 -11.83
C LEU A 209 2.34 -1.17 -11.20
N TRP A 210 1.56 -1.86 -12.04
CA TRP A 210 0.61 -2.87 -11.58
C TRP A 210 1.34 -4.07 -10.94
N ALA A 211 2.40 -4.57 -11.57
CA ALA A 211 3.19 -5.68 -11.03
C ALA A 211 3.96 -5.31 -9.76
N LEU A 212 4.35 -4.03 -9.60
CA LEU A 212 4.97 -3.50 -8.38
C LEU A 212 3.95 -3.18 -7.25
N ASP A 213 2.67 -3.44 -7.46
CA ASP A 213 1.54 -3.09 -6.59
C ASP A 213 1.46 -1.58 -6.24
N LEU A 214 1.63 -0.72 -7.25
CA LEU A 214 1.49 0.74 -7.10
C LEU A 214 0.17 1.28 -7.69
N GLY A 215 -0.70 0.41 -8.19
CA GLY A 215 -2.00 0.78 -8.75
C GLY A 215 -1.93 1.38 -10.15
N TYR A 216 -2.82 2.32 -10.44
CA TYR A 216 -2.89 3.00 -11.74
C TYR A 216 -1.83 4.10 -11.88
N GLN A 217 -1.44 4.38 -13.13
CA GLN A 217 -0.53 5.47 -13.47
C GLN A 217 -1.06 6.81 -12.92
N CYS A 218 -0.18 7.55 -12.25
CA CYS A 218 -0.50 8.83 -11.59
C CYS A 218 -1.56 8.78 -10.48
N SER A 219 -1.94 7.60 -9.98
CA SER A 219 -2.80 7.48 -8.79
C SER A 219 -2.09 7.94 -7.50
N HIS A 220 -2.86 8.15 -6.43
CA HIS A 220 -2.31 8.47 -5.11
C HIS A 220 -1.31 7.40 -4.61
N LYS A 221 -1.71 6.12 -4.61
CA LYS A 221 -0.82 5.00 -4.23
C LYS A 221 0.52 5.03 -4.98
N HIS A 222 0.50 5.37 -6.27
CA HIS A 222 1.70 5.51 -7.08
C HIS A 222 2.52 6.76 -6.72
N LEU A 223 1.91 7.95 -6.78
CA LEU A 223 2.63 9.21 -6.65
C LEU A 223 3.11 9.50 -5.23
N ASP A 224 2.32 9.13 -4.22
CA ASP A 224 2.66 9.40 -2.83
C ASP A 224 3.76 8.45 -2.35
N PHE A 225 3.80 7.22 -2.87
CA PHE A 225 4.96 6.31 -2.73
C PHE A 225 6.25 6.90 -3.33
N LEU A 226 6.21 7.40 -4.57
CA LEU A 226 7.40 8.02 -5.18
C LEU A 226 7.82 9.32 -4.46
N ARG A 227 6.86 10.18 -4.10
CA ARG A 227 7.11 11.41 -3.34
C ARG A 227 7.75 11.12 -1.98
N PHE A 228 7.36 10.02 -1.32
CA PHE A 228 7.97 9.61 -0.06
C PHE A 228 9.46 9.28 -0.21
N TRP A 229 9.81 8.46 -1.20
CA TRP A 229 11.19 8.02 -1.40
C TRP A 229 12.11 9.13 -1.93
N PHE A 230 11.58 10.00 -2.79
CA PHE A 230 12.30 11.12 -3.41
C PHE A 230 11.98 12.47 -2.75
N ARG A 231 11.57 12.47 -1.46
CA ARG A 231 11.06 13.66 -0.74
C ARG A 231 12.03 14.86 -0.70
N ASN A 232 13.33 14.60 -0.75
CA ASN A 232 14.37 15.64 -0.73
C ASN A 232 14.96 15.95 -2.12
N GLU A 233 14.47 15.30 -3.18
CA GLU A 233 14.88 15.52 -4.57
C GLU A 233 13.95 16.53 -5.26
N GLU A 234 14.30 17.83 -5.19
CA GLU A 234 13.48 18.92 -5.74
C GLU A 234 13.28 18.85 -7.26
N GLU A 235 14.19 18.23 -8.00
CA GLU A 235 14.04 18.05 -9.45
C GLU A 235 13.06 16.90 -9.75
N ILE A 236 13.22 15.76 -9.09
CA ILE A 236 12.31 14.61 -9.20
C ILE A 236 10.88 15.00 -8.79
N LYS A 237 10.70 15.74 -7.70
CA LYS A 237 9.38 16.23 -7.28
C LYS A 237 8.68 17.07 -8.36
N LYS A 238 9.43 17.87 -9.13
CA LYS A 238 8.88 18.64 -10.27
C LYS A 238 8.58 17.76 -11.47
N GLU A 239 9.42 16.76 -11.77
CA GLU A 239 9.12 15.79 -12.83
C GLU A 239 7.84 14.99 -12.50
N LEU A 240 7.67 14.55 -11.25
CA LEU A 240 6.48 13.82 -10.77
C LEU A 240 5.18 14.65 -10.82
N MET A 241 5.24 15.98 -10.90
CA MET A 241 4.05 16.82 -11.14
C MET A 241 3.48 16.64 -12.56
N ASN A 242 4.33 16.33 -13.55
CA ASN A 242 3.90 16.17 -14.95
C ASN A 242 3.26 14.80 -15.22
N CYS A 243 3.68 13.78 -14.48
CA CYS A 243 3.27 12.36 -14.57
C CYS A 243 2.58 11.96 -15.90
N PRO A 244 3.35 11.56 -16.93
CA PRO A 244 2.79 11.35 -18.26
C PRO A 244 1.85 10.13 -18.27
N THR A 245 0.78 10.24 -19.06
CA THR A 245 -0.33 9.28 -19.14
C THR A 245 -0.51 8.82 -20.58
N THR A 246 0.53 8.21 -21.14
CA THR A 246 0.56 7.70 -22.53
C THR A 246 -0.03 6.28 -22.58
N PRO A 247 -1.25 6.07 -23.10
CA PRO A 247 -1.78 4.73 -23.31
C PRO A 247 -1.01 3.99 -24.41
N ASP A 248 -1.09 2.66 -24.41
CA ASP A 248 -0.64 1.87 -25.55
C ASP A 248 -1.49 2.17 -26.81
N GLY A 249 -0.86 2.06 -27.98
CA GLY A 249 -1.43 2.51 -29.25
C GLY A 249 -1.42 4.03 -29.46
N ALA A 250 -0.70 4.79 -28.64
CA ALA A 250 -0.54 6.24 -28.84
C ALA A 250 0.26 6.54 -30.13
N THR A 251 -0.03 7.68 -30.77
CA THR A 251 0.68 8.12 -32.00
C THR A 251 2.18 8.26 -31.80
N VAL A 252 2.58 8.65 -30.58
CA VAL A 252 3.96 8.76 -30.13
C VAL A 252 4.06 8.00 -28.81
N GLN A 253 4.89 6.97 -28.76
CA GLN A 253 5.16 6.23 -27.53
C GLN A 253 6.59 5.72 -27.47
N ASP A 254 7.07 5.60 -26.25
CA ASP A 254 8.34 5.02 -25.84
C ASP A 254 8.03 3.75 -25.01
N THR A 255 8.90 2.75 -25.07
CA THR A 255 8.69 1.45 -24.42
C THR A 255 10.02 0.75 -24.13
N PHE A 256 10.09 0.02 -23.01
CA PHE A 256 11.30 -0.71 -22.64
C PHE A 256 11.54 -1.92 -23.53
N ASP A 257 12.80 -2.15 -23.89
CA ASP A 257 13.29 -3.38 -24.50
C ASP A 257 13.96 -4.30 -23.46
N GLU A 258 14.61 -3.68 -22.47
CA GLU A 258 15.33 -4.36 -21.40
C GLU A 258 15.48 -3.41 -20.20
N ILE A 259 15.39 -3.94 -18.97
CA ILE A 259 15.79 -3.26 -17.74
C ILE A 259 16.64 -4.23 -16.92
N ASN A 260 17.87 -3.83 -16.61
CA ASN A 260 18.76 -4.51 -15.67
C ASN A 260 19.00 -3.59 -14.45
N LEU A 261 19.04 -4.20 -13.27
CA LEU A 261 19.25 -3.56 -11.99
C LEU A 261 20.51 -4.15 -11.33
N THR A 262 21.38 -3.30 -10.85
CA THR A 262 22.51 -3.67 -9.99
C THR A 262 22.34 -2.96 -8.65
N VAL A 263 22.44 -3.71 -7.56
CA VAL A 263 22.44 -3.17 -6.19
C VAL A 263 23.78 -3.54 -5.56
N ASP A 264 24.45 -2.55 -4.98
CA ASP A 264 25.73 -2.71 -4.27
C ASP A 264 25.71 -1.85 -3.01
N GLU A 265 25.61 -2.48 -1.85
CA GLU A 265 25.41 -1.90 -0.52
C GLU A 265 24.27 -0.87 -0.43
N ASN A 266 24.59 0.39 -0.76
CA ASN A 266 23.69 1.54 -0.71
C ASN A 266 23.50 2.22 -2.08
N ARG A 267 24.08 1.68 -3.15
CA ARG A 267 23.92 2.15 -4.52
C ARG A 267 22.91 1.27 -5.25
N ILE A 268 22.03 1.90 -6.02
CA ILE A 268 21.12 1.23 -6.96
C ILE A 268 21.38 1.81 -8.34
N ALA A 269 21.86 0.98 -9.27
CA ALA A 269 22.03 1.36 -10.67
C ALA A 269 21.00 0.64 -11.54
N VAL A 270 20.26 1.39 -12.36
CA VAL A 270 19.34 0.81 -13.35
C VAL A 270 19.82 1.17 -14.74
N SER A 271 20.15 0.16 -15.53
CA SER A 271 20.52 0.28 -16.94
C SER A 271 19.40 -0.29 -17.81
N PHE A 272 18.85 0.53 -18.69
CA PHE A 272 17.68 0.18 -19.50
C PHE A 272 17.85 0.58 -20.96
N LYS A 273 17.18 -0.19 -21.84
CA LYS A 273 17.10 0.06 -23.28
C LYS A 273 15.67 0.43 -23.62
N VAL A 274 15.51 1.45 -24.45
CA VAL A 274 14.21 1.97 -24.88
C VAL A 274 14.14 2.00 -26.39
N SER A 275 13.05 1.49 -26.94
CA SER A 275 12.61 1.76 -28.29
C SER A 275 11.37 2.65 -28.26
N GLY A 276 11.15 3.43 -29.31
CA GLY A 276 9.94 4.24 -29.44
C GLY A 276 9.68 4.63 -30.88
N PHE A 277 8.49 5.16 -31.13
CA PHE A 277 8.04 5.50 -32.47
C PHE A 277 7.10 6.69 -32.51
N ASN A 278 7.01 7.29 -33.70
CA ASN A 278 6.02 8.27 -34.08
C ASN A 278 5.34 7.81 -35.39
N LEU A 279 4.10 7.31 -35.28
CA LEU A 279 3.32 6.80 -36.41
C LEU A 279 2.94 7.88 -37.42
N ARG A 280 2.92 9.16 -37.02
CA ARG A 280 2.64 10.29 -37.93
C ARG A 280 3.84 10.65 -38.79
N GLU A 281 5.05 10.39 -38.31
CA GLU A 281 6.30 10.73 -38.99
C GLU A 281 7.02 9.52 -39.61
N ASN A 282 6.52 8.30 -39.40
CA ASN A 282 7.16 7.05 -39.82
C ASN A 282 8.60 6.92 -39.31
N LYS A 283 8.85 7.41 -38.08
CA LYS A 283 10.16 7.41 -37.42
C LYS A 283 10.13 6.57 -36.16
N SER A 284 11.05 5.63 -36.05
CA SER A 284 11.39 4.97 -34.81
C SER A 284 12.70 5.52 -34.27
N TRP A 285 12.99 5.21 -33.01
CA TRP A 285 14.27 5.49 -32.40
C TRP A 285 14.60 4.49 -31.32
N ARG A 286 15.88 4.41 -30.96
CA ARG A 286 16.37 3.65 -29.80
C ARG A 286 17.41 4.46 -29.02
N TRP A 287 17.48 4.23 -27.71
CA TRP A 287 18.59 4.65 -26.86
C TRP A 287 18.78 3.69 -25.68
N ALA A 288 19.92 3.79 -25.01
CA ALA A 288 20.14 3.21 -23.70
C ALA A 288 20.32 4.33 -22.66
N GLU A 289 19.94 4.07 -21.42
CA GLU A 289 20.12 5.00 -20.30
C GLU A 289 20.47 4.23 -19.04
N THR A 290 21.42 4.77 -18.27
CA THR A 290 21.78 4.29 -16.93
C THR A 290 21.52 5.41 -15.93
N GLN A 291 20.77 5.10 -14.88
CA GLN A 291 20.55 6.00 -13.75
C GLN A 291 21.11 5.37 -12.47
N GLU A 292 21.89 6.13 -11.71
CA GLU A 292 22.53 5.69 -10.47
C GLU A 292 21.91 6.46 -9.28
N PHE A 293 21.53 5.73 -8.25
CA PHE A 293 20.88 6.26 -7.05
C PHE A 293 21.63 5.87 -5.79
N GLU A 294 21.56 6.71 -4.77
CA GLU A 294 22.01 6.41 -3.41
C GLU A 294 20.81 6.23 -2.48
N PHE A 295 20.79 5.10 -1.79
CA PHE A 295 19.92 4.82 -0.68
C PHE A 295 20.61 5.23 0.62
N LYS A 296 20.10 6.26 1.30
CA LYS A 296 20.68 6.76 2.55
C LYS A 296 19.59 7.32 3.46
N GLU A 297 19.67 7.02 4.76
CA GLU A 297 18.71 7.51 5.78
C GLU A 297 17.23 7.25 5.37
N SER A 298 17.05 6.14 4.65
CA SER A 298 15.78 5.70 4.09
C SER A 298 15.13 6.73 3.15
N GLU A 299 15.96 7.25 2.25
CA GLU A 299 15.67 8.14 1.12
C GLU A 299 16.42 7.65 -0.13
N LEU A 300 15.94 8.05 -1.30
CA LEU A 300 16.63 7.87 -2.57
C LEU A 300 17.08 9.20 -3.15
N TRP A 301 18.34 9.26 -3.53
CA TRP A 301 18.99 10.41 -4.15
C TRP A 301 19.49 10.04 -5.54
N LEU A 302 19.21 10.85 -6.56
CA LEU A 302 19.69 10.62 -7.93
C LEU A 302 21.09 11.21 -8.08
N LEU A 303 22.07 10.33 -8.27
CA LEU A 303 23.48 10.71 -8.37
C LEU A 303 23.85 11.12 -9.79
N LYS A 304 23.30 10.41 -10.76
CA LYS A 304 23.81 10.38 -12.13
C LYS A 304 22.77 9.83 -13.09
N LYS A 305 22.73 10.40 -14.29
CA LYS A 305 21.90 9.97 -15.41
C LYS A 305 22.70 10.06 -16.70
N GLU A 306 23.07 8.91 -17.25
CA GLU A 306 23.83 8.80 -18.50
C GLU A 306 22.93 8.22 -19.58
N ARG A 307 22.65 9.00 -20.62
CA ARG A 307 21.80 8.59 -21.74
C ARG A 307 22.61 8.60 -23.04
N SER A 308 22.52 7.51 -23.81
CA SER A 308 23.08 7.48 -25.16
C SER A 308 22.35 8.48 -26.07
N PRO A 309 22.98 8.94 -27.17
CA PRO A 309 22.26 9.59 -28.25
C PRO A 309 21.06 8.74 -28.72
N LYS A 310 19.95 9.38 -29.10
CA LYS A 310 18.86 8.70 -29.80
C LYS A 310 19.32 8.36 -31.22
N HIS A 311 19.32 7.08 -31.56
CA HIS A 311 19.50 6.61 -32.93
C HIS A 311 18.13 6.54 -33.59
N TYR A 312 17.93 7.26 -34.70
CA TYR A 312 16.65 7.32 -35.42
C TYR A 312 16.68 6.44 -36.67
N GLU A 313 15.58 5.75 -36.92
CA GLU A 313 15.35 4.91 -38.09
C GLU A 313 14.02 5.31 -38.74
N ALA A 314 13.90 5.20 -40.06
CA ALA A 314 12.62 5.32 -40.76
C ALA A 314 12.02 3.93 -40.93
N PHE A 315 10.69 3.81 -40.83
CA PHE A 315 9.98 2.55 -41.06
C PHE A 315 8.82 2.72 -42.05
N GLU A 316 8.54 1.66 -42.82
CA GLU A 316 7.33 1.60 -43.66
C GLU A 316 6.18 0.98 -42.86
N VAL A 317 5.12 1.75 -42.60
CA VAL A 317 3.83 1.16 -42.24
C VAL A 317 3.21 0.60 -43.51
N ARG A 318 3.35 -0.71 -43.72
CA ARG A 318 2.62 -1.41 -44.78
C ARG A 318 1.18 -1.59 -44.32
N GLY A 319 0.26 -0.89 -44.98
CA GLY A 319 -1.17 -1.17 -44.84
C GLY A 319 -1.49 -2.54 -45.43
N ASN A 320 -2.29 -3.31 -44.70
CA ASN A 320 -2.92 -4.54 -45.20
C ASN A 320 -4.12 -4.22 -46.12
#